data_AF-A0A7W1NMV5-F1
#
_entry.id   AF-A0A7W1NMV5-F1
#
_cell.length_a   1.000
_cell.length_b   1.000
_cell.length_c   1.000
_cell.angle_alpha   90.00
_cell.angle_beta   90.00
_cell.angle_gamma   90.00
#
_symmetry.space_group_name_H-M   'P 1'
#
loop_
_entity.id
_entity.type
_entity.pdbx_description
1 polymer ?
#
loop_
_entity_poly.entity_id
_entity_poly.type
_entity_poly.pdbx_seq_one_letter_code
_entity_poly.pdbx_strand_id
1 'polypeptide(L)'
;MSEKQTVPNYPDILGYITDGQQLTIGVVQMALGVRPPVARVGRPFAVILLLQNMSDANVEVSATLHLPLKDAAGEKLRFGSPNEHSSVSLLPAEVGYLVIPVGTRANAAPAKEYLIGVEVQVESASKPRFIRQIEQSEEINLDYYFSLSEESIQKLMVLKMLNFSTKWRTKFSNLIEASFALAPAKDMPRNDVKAGWFSLWTLGSDSDARPLLERYRGTLALSIIPGLTPATLYKALFPVTKERFSKAYNIQAIEIHFITKLMVYILSIAPHPPLVYHYPEEAMYTVMTLLKNGWPTDGTPIPLPYWCRGLLHMLGMDEEVLKDPSLAFTGALYDELMRDAITHGFHIMSVATRREMAGEHELKVYTDYLVQTIRRPKRPLTFTDIYLPLVLAGTVVAEDVPVPNEKPLDRVHDLIKLYNKRAETERTPETEMAFLMAEDVTNFALRRYSDWM
;
A
#
# COMPACT_ATOMS: atom_id res chain seq x y z
N MET A 1 -18.65 -12.65 -30.34
CA MET A 1 -18.11 -13.65 -29.40
C MET A 1 -18.37 -13.13 -28.00
N SER A 2 -19.10 -13.87 -27.17
CA SER A 2 -19.30 -13.48 -25.76
C SER A 2 -17.97 -13.64 -25.05
N GLU A 3 -17.30 -12.52 -24.70
CA GLU A 3 -16.19 -12.55 -23.75
C GLU A 3 -16.70 -13.26 -22.49
N LYS A 4 -16.18 -14.45 -22.22
CA LYS A 4 -16.33 -15.06 -20.90
C LYS A 4 -15.59 -14.11 -19.95
N GLN A 5 -16.34 -13.33 -19.18
CA GLN A 5 -15.79 -12.63 -18.03
C GLN A 5 -15.11 -13.68 -17.14
N THR A 6 -13.79 -13.72 -17.21
CA THR A 6 -12.97 -14.49 -16.28
C THR A 6 -13.16 -13.84 -14.92
N VAL A 7 -13.80 -14.56 -14.00
CA VAL A 7 -13.93 -14.08 -12.62
C VAL A 7 -12.51 -13.89 -12.07
N PRO A 8 -12.15 -12.71 -11.56
CA PRO A 8 -10.83 -12.50 -10.96
C PRO A 8 -10.59 -13.56 -9.90
N ASN A 9 -9.45 -14.24 -9.90
CA ASN A 9 -9.10 -15.22 -8.86
C ASN A 9 -8.06 -14.59 -7.94
N TYR A 10 -8.46 -14.22 -6.71
CA TYR A 10 -7.54 -13.65 -5.73
C TYR A 10 -6.74 -14.74 -5.00
N PRO A 11 -5.52 -14.45 -4.50
CA PRO A 11 -4.63 -15.47 -3.93
C PRO A 11 -5.18 -16.08 -2.65
N ASP A 12 -5.21 -17.41 -2.55
CA ASP A 12 -5.58 -18.10 -1.31
C ASP A 12 -4.43 -18.09 -0.28
N ILE A 13 -4.21 -16.94 0.36
CA ILE A 13 -3.17 -16.72 1.37
C ILE A 13 -3.44 -17.55 2.62
N LEU A 14 -4.71 -17.66 3.02
CA LEU A 14 -5.09 -18.48 4.15
C LEU A 14 -4.74 -19.95 3.87
N GLY A 15 -5.14 -20.48 2.72
CA GLY A 15 -4.75 -21.82 2.28
C GLY A 15 -3.22 -22.02 2.23
N TYR A 16 -2.46 -21.01 1.80
CA TYR A 16 -1.00 -21.09 1.83
C TYR A 16 -0.41 -21.19 3.25
N ILE A 17 -0.97 -20.44 4.22
CA ILE A 17 -0.52 -20.47 5.62
C ILE A 17 -0.89 -21.79 6.29
N THR A 18 -2.06 -22.33 5.98
CA THR A 18 -2.65 -23.48 6.68
C THR A 18 -2.48 -24.79 5.92
N ASP A 19 -1.67 -24.81 4.86
CA ASP A 19 -1.48 -25.93 3.95
C ASP A 19 -2.84 -26.52 3.46
N GLY A 20 -3.74 -25.61 3.06
CA GLY A 20 -5.08 -25.90 2.53
C GLY A 20 -6.15 -26.14 3.59
N GLN A 21 -5.80 -26.13 4.89
CA GLN A 21 -6.79 -26.31 5.96
C GLN A 21 -7.59 -25.03 6.17
N GLN A 22 -8.80 -24.99 5.63
CA GLN A 22 -9.68 -23.85 5.78
C GLN A 22 -11.12 -24.23 6.05
N LEU A 23 -11.79 -23.41 6.84
CA LEU A 23 -13.22 -23.50 7.08
C LEU A 23 -13.92 -22.29 6.49
N THR A 24 -15.04 -22.51 5.79
CA THR A 24 -15.85 -21.40 5.26
C THR A 24 -17.13 -21.22 6.10
N ILE A 25 -17.37 -19.98 6.56
CA ILE A 25 -18.62 -19.55 7.19
C ILE A 25 -19.12 -18.32 6.43
N GLY A 26 -20.26 -18.45 5.76
CA GLY A 26 -20.76 -17.40 4.86
C GLY A 26 -19.77 -17.13 3.74
N VAL A 27 -19.25 -15.91 3.69
CA VAL A 27 -18.25 -15.47 2.71
C VAL A 27 -16.84 -15.33 3.30
N VAL A 28 -16.59 -15.87 4.49
CA VAL A 28 -15.28 -15.79 5.15
C VAL A 28 -14.70 -17.18 5.32
N GLN A 29 -13.47 -17.35 4.85
CA GLN A 29 -12.63 -18.48 5.18
C GLN A 29 -11.83 -18.18 6.44
N MET A 30 -11.63 -19.19 7.30
CA MET A 30 -10.98 -19.02 8.58
C MET A 30 -10.27 -20.27 9.07
N ALA A 31 -9.31 -20.07 9.96
CA ALA A 31 -8.60 -21.15 10.65
C ALA A 31 -8.14 -20.66 12.03
N LEU A 32 -8.14 -21.56 13.02
CA LEU A 32 -7.83 -21.22 14.41
C LEU A 32 -6.52 -21.86 14.86
N GLY A 33 -5.61 -21.07 15.42
CA GLY A 33 -4.33 -21.52 15.94
C GLY A 33 -4.00 -20.89 17.30
N VAL A 34 -2.95 -21.40 17.94
CA VAL A 34 -2.46 -20.91 19.24
C VAL A 34 -0.96 -20.58 19.15
N ARG A 35 -0.56 -19.43 19.69
CA ARG A 35 0.83 -18.95 19.68
C ARG A 35 1.31 -18.61 21.10
N PRO A 36 2.43 -19.19 21.58
CA PRO A 36 3.15 -20.31 20.97
C PRO A 36 2.31 -21.61 20.95
N PRO A 37 2.67 -22.63 20.15
CA PRO A 37 1.96 -23.92 20.14
C PRO A 37 1.90 -24.62 21.50
N VAL A 38 2.89 -24.34 22.36
CA VAL A 38 2.93 -24.81 23.76
C VAL A 38 2.90 -23.61 24.70
N ALA A 39 1.73 -23.34 25.26
CA ALA A 39 1.55 -22.32 26.29
C ALA A 39 2.22 -22.74 27.61
N ARG A 40 2.44 -21.78 28.51
CA ARG A 40 3.00 -22.06 29.84
C ARG A 40 2.13 -21.50 30.95
N VAL A 41 2.07 -22.25 32.05
CA VAL A 41 1.37 -21.85 33.27
C VAL A 41 1.87 -20.50 33.76
N GLY A 42 0.95 -19.61 34.13
CA GLY A 42 1.24 -18.27 34.64
C GLY A 42 1.71 -17.26 33.58
N ARG A 43 1.69 -17.62 32.29
CA ARG A 43 2.12 -16.74 31.19
C ARG A 43 0.97 -16.48 30.23
N PRO A 44 0.87 -15.26 29.68
CA PRO A 44 -0.05 -14.99 28.60
C PRO A 44 0.42 -15.68 27.31
N PHE A 45 -0.54 -16.08 26.49
CA PHE A 45 -0.35 -16.57 25.13
C PHE A 45 -1.43 -15.98 24.23
N ALA A 46 -1.41 -16.28 22.94
CA ALA A 46 -2.35 -15.76 21.96
C ALA A 46 -3.16 -16.87 21.30
N VAL A 47 -4.45 -16.63 21.13
CA VAL A 47 -5.27 -17.31 20.13
C VAL A 47 -5.22 -16.48 18.85
N ILE A 48 -4.97 -17.15 17.73
CA ILE A 48 -4.83 -16.55 16.40
C ILE A 48 -5.98 -17.07 15.54
N LEU A 49 -6.90 -16.19 15.17
CA LEU A 49 -7.96 -16.50 14.21
C LEU A 49 -7.58 -15.88 12.86
N LEU A 50 -7.15 -16.71 11.91
CA LEU A 50 -6.95 -16.30 10.52
C LEU A 50 -8.32 -16.09 9.88
N LEU A 51 -8.47 -15.00 9.14
CA LEU A 51 -9.68 -14.65 8.42
C LEU A 51 -9.33 -14.21 6.99
N GLN A 52 -10.12 -14.67 6.03
CA GLN A 52 -10.00 -14.34 4.62
C GLN A 52 -11.38 -14.06 4.05
N ASN A 53 -11.61 -12.82 3.62
CA ASN A 53 -12.85 -12.42 2.96
C ASN A 53 -12.85 -12.93 1.51
N MET A 54 -13.84 -13.76 1.19
CA MET A 54 -14.03 -14.39 -0.12
C MET A 54 -14.88 -13.55 -1.08
N SER A 55 -15.28 -12.35 -0.67
CA SER A 55 -16.22 -11.52 -1.40
C SER A 55 -15.69 -10.12 -1.75
N ASP A 56 -16.38 -9.49 -2.71
CA ASP A 56 -16.17 -8.11 -3.13
C ASP A 56 -16.86 -7.06 -2.24
N ALA A 57 -17.40 -7.47 -1.09
CA ALA A 57 -18.09 -6.60 -0.14
C ALA A 57 -17.35 -6.56 1.22
N ASN A 58 -17.57 -5.49 1.98
CA ASN A 58 -17.14 -5.43 3.38
C ASN A 58 -17.92 -6.45 4.21
N VAL A 59 -17.23 -7.11 5.14
CA VAL A 59 -17.80 -8.16 5.99
C VAL A 59 -17.42 -7.93 7.44
N GLU A 60 -18.41 -7.84 8.31
CA GLU A 60 -18.22 -7.80 9.76
C GLU A 60 -18.10 -9.21 10.31
N VAL A 61 -17.07 -9.45 11.10
CA VAL A 61 -16.81 -10.72 11.77
C VAL A 61 -16.77 -10.50 13.27
N SER A 62 -17.72 -11.13 13.97
CA SER A 62 -17.77 -11.15 15.44
C SER A 62 -17.27 -12.49 15.95
N ALA A 63 -16.26 -12.45 16.81
CA ALA A 63 -15.60 -13.61 17.39
C ALA A 63 -15.79 -13.63 18.92
N THR A 64 -16.28 -14.75 19.45
CA THR A 64 -16.46 -14.99 20.88
C THR A 64 -15.58 -16.15 21.32
N LEU A 65 -14.65 -15.88 22.24
CA LEU A 65 -13.67 -16.82 22.77
C LEU A 65 -14.30 -17.69 23.86
N HIS A 66 -14.17 -19.00 23.68
CA HIS A 66 -14.60 -20.03 24.63
C HIS A 66 -13.37 -20.71 25.25
N LEU A 67 -13.12 -20.42 26.52
CA LEU A 67 -11.97 -20.94 27.27
C LEU A 67 -12.28 -22.30 27.93
N PRO A 68 -11.25 -23.13 28.23
CA PRO A 68 -11.45 -24.34 29.01
C PRO A 68 -12.10 -24.04 30.36
N LEU A 69 -13.25 -24.67 30.63
CA LEU A 69 -14.01 -24.48 31.88
C LEU A 69 -13.27 -25.03 33.11
N LYS A 70 -12.48 -26.08 32.90
CA LYS A 70 -11.70 -26.77 33.93
C LYS A 70 -10.29 -27.05 33.41
N ASP A 71 -9.32 -27.04 34.31
CA ASP A 71 -8.00 -27.59 34.03
C ASP A 71 -7.98 -29.13 34.19
N ALA A 72 -6.83 -29.76 33.97
CA ALA A 72 -6.63 -31.20 34.06
C ALA A 72 -6.74 -31.75 35.50
N ALA A 73 -6.68 -30.88 36.52
CA ALA A 73 -6.99 -31.25 37.90
C ALA A 73 -8.48 -31.09 38.23
N GLY A 74 -9.31 -30.65 37.27
CA GLY A 74 -10.75 -30.42 37.46
C GLY A 74 -11.09 -29.05 38.05
N GLU A 75 -10.08 -28.19 38.25
CA GLU A 75 -10.21 -26.87 38.85
C GLU A 75 -10.74 -25.85 37.86
N LYS A 76 -11.69 -25.01 38.28
CA LYS A 76 -12.33 -24.01 37.41
C LYS A 76 -11.54 -22.70 37.34
N LEU A 77 -11.84 -21.87 36.33
CA LEU A 77 -11.37 -20.48 36.20
C LEU A 77 -9.84 -20.33 36.20
N ARG A 78 -9.15 -21.29 35.58
CA ARG A 78 -7.68 -21.30 35.43
C ARG A 78 -7.20 -20.54 34.19
N PHE A 79 -8.12 -20.26 33.28
CA PHE A 79 -7.90 -19.51 32.04
C PHE A 79 -8.75 -18.24 32.07
N GLY A 80 -8.27 -17.17 31.44
CA GLY A 80 -9.04 -15.93 31.30
C GLY A 80 -8.53 -15.11 30.12
N SER A 81 -9.36 -14.21 29.60
CA SER A 81 -8.98 -13.24 28.58
C SER A 81 -9.46 -11.84 29.01
N PRO A 82 -8.71 -10.76 28.72
CA PRO A 82 -9.23 -9.41 28.94
C PRO A 82 -10.42 -9.11 28.03
N ASN A 83 -10.48 -9.71 26.83
CA ASN A 83 -11.52 -9.47 25.83
C ASN A 83 -11.98 -10.82 25.25
N GLU A 84 -13.07 -11.35 25.78
CA GLU A 84 -13.67 -12.59 25.25
C GLU A 84 -14.46 -12.36 23.95
N HIS A 85 -14.91 -11.13 23.72
CA HIS A 85 -15.59 -10.75 22.48
C HIS A 85 -14.71 -9.78 21.68
N SER A 86 -14.65 -9.98 20.37
CA SER A 86 -13.92 -9.12 19.43
C SER A 86 -14.69 -9.04 18.12
N SER A 87 -14.73 -7.86 17.52
CA SER A 87 -15.36 -7.64 16.23
C SER A 87 -14.36 -6.97 15.29
N VAL A 88 -14.39 -7.37 14.02
CA VAL A 88 -13.51 -6.84 12.97
C VAL A 88 -14.27 -6.71 11.65
N SER A 89 -14.11 -5.55 10.99
CA SER A 89 -14.55 -5.33 9.62
C SER A 89 -13.44 -5.73 8.65
N LEU A 90 -13.72 -6.70 7.80
CA LEU A 90 -12.86 -7.12 6.71
C LEU A 90 -13.20 -6.35 5.43
N LEU A 91 -12.20 -5.73 4.80
CA LEU A 91 -12.32 -5.12 3.48
C LEU A 91 -12.52 -6.20 2.39
N PRO A 92 -12.95 -5.82 1.18
CA PRO A 92 -13.13 -6.76 0.08
C PRO A 92 -11.84 -7.51 -0.21
N ALA A 93 -11.94 -8.82 -0.34
CA ALA A 93 -10.81 -9.74 -0.51
C ALA A 93 -9.73 -9.73 0.61
N GLU A 94 -9.88 -8.98 1.70
CA GLU A 94 -8.84 -8.86 2.73
C GLU A 94 -8.50 -10.20 3.38
N VAL A 95 -7.22 -10.39 3.68
CA VAL A 95 -6.71 -11.49 4.50
C VAL A 95 -5.93 -10.92 5.68
N GLY A 96 -6.17 -11.46 6.87
CA GLY A 96 -5.42 -11.09 8.06
C GLY A 96 -5.65 -12.06 9.21
N TYR A 97 -5.23 -11.66 10.41
CA TYR A 97 -5.46 -12.44 11.61
C TYR A 97 -5.85 -11.57 12.80
N LEU A 98 -6.77 -12.09 13.60
CA LEU A 98 -7.16 -11.53 14.89
C LEU A 98 -6.34 -12.19 16.00
N VAL A 99 -5.72 -11.38 16.84
CA VAL A 99 -4.98 -11.82 18.04
C VAL A 99 -5.83 -11.59 19.28
N ILE A 100 -6.20 -12.68 19.96
CA ILE A 100 -6.94 -12.65 21.23
C ILE A 100 -6.01 -13.12 22.36
N PRO A 101 -5.61 -12.24 23.30
CA PRO A 101 -4.75 -12.62 24.42
C PRO A 101 -5.46 -13.56 25.38
N VAL A 102 -4.77 -14.58 25.85
CA VAL A 102 -5.26 -15.52 26.87
C VAL A 102 -4.23 -15.63 27.98
N GLY A 103 -4.69 -15.46 29.22
CA GLY A 103 -3.90 -15.65 30.44
C GLY A 103 -4.19 -16.99 31.09
N THR A 104 -3.19 -17.55 31.76
CA THR A 104 -3.33 -18.71 32.63
C THR A 104 -2.94 -18.34 34.06
N ARG A 105 -3.65 -18.89 35.04
CA ARG A 105 -3.29 -18.75 36.46
C ARG A 105 -2.01 -19.55 36.74
N ALA A 106 -1.22 -19.10 37.70
CA ALA A 106 0.06 -19.73 38.07
C ALA A 106 -0.07 -21.16 38.62
N ASN A 107 -1.28 -21.58 39.00
CA ASN A 107 -1.59 -22.91 39.52
C ASN A 107 -2.46 -23.76 38.57
N ALA A 108 -2.56 -23.39 37.29
CA ALA A 108 -3.24 -24.22 36.30
C ALA A 108 -2.47 -25.54 36.08
N ALA A 109 -3.18 -26.67 36.07
CA ALA A 109 -2.57 -27.97 35.85
C ALA A 109 -2.02 -28.11 34.40
N PRO A 110 -0.75 -28.51 34.19
CA PRO A 110 -0.23 -28.81 32.86
C PRO A 110 -0.97 -29.97 32.18
N ALA A 111 -1.19 -29.87 30.87
CA ALA A 111 -1.79 -30.94 30.05
C ALA A 111 -1.36 -30.81 28.59
N LYS A 112 -1.47 -31.89 27.82
CA LYS A 112 -1.10 -31.88 26.39
C LYS A 112 -2.21 -31.39 25.46
N GLU A 113 -3.47 -31.49 25.88
CA GLU A 113 -4.64 -31.32 24.99
C GLU A 113 -5.75 -30.53 25.69
N TYR A 114 -5.51 -29.23 25.89
CA TYR A 114 -6.61 -28.31 26.19
C TYR A 114 -7.29 -27.88 24.89
N LEU A 115 -8.61 -27.70 24.94
CA LEU A 115 -9.40 -27.19 23.82
C LEU A 115 -9.77 -25.74 24.08
N ILE A 116 -9.50 -24.88 23.10
CA ILE A 116 -9.98 -23.50 23.05
C ILE A 116 -10.89 -23.35 21.84
N GLY A 117 -12.04 -22.72 22.05
CA GLY A 117 -13.04 -22.52 21.01
C GLY A 117 -13.15 -21.05 20.63
N VAL A 118 -13.44 -20.75 19.37
CA VAL A 118 -13.87 -19.42 18.94
C VAL A 118 -15.14 -19.58 18.12
N GLU A 119 -16.22 -18.96 18.60
CA GLU A 119 -17.49 -18.88 17.91
C GLU A 119 -17.49 -17.66 17.01
N VAL A 120 -17.82 -17.85 15.73
CA VAL A 120 -17.74 -16.79 14.72
C VAL A 120 -19.10 -16.49 14.10
N GLN A 121 -19.44 -15.22 14.03
CA GLN A 121 -20.61 -14.71 13.31
C GLN A 121 -20.13 -13.81 12.19
N VAL A 122 -20.74 -13.94 11.02
CA VAL A 122 -20.31 -13.27 9.78
C VAL A 122 -21.51 -12.55 9.18
N GLU A 123 -21.40 -11.23 9.01
CA GLU A 123 -22.44 -10.38 8.43
C GLU A 123 -21.87 -9.54 7.28
N SER A 124 -22.50 -9.60 6.11
CA SER A 124 -22.07 -8.81 4.94
C SER A 124 -22.83 -7.49 4.89
N ALA A 125 -22.12 -6.37 4.72
CA ALA A 125 -22.74 -5.04 4.64
C ALA A 125 -23.62 -4.84 3.38
N SER A 126 -23.36 -5.61 2.32
CA SER A 126 -24.12 -5.61 1.07
C SER A 126 -24.17 -7.02 0.48
N LYS A 127 -24.90 -7.24 -0.62
CA LYS A 127 -25.01 -8.55 -1.27
C LYS A 127 -23.63 -8.97 -1.82
N PRO A 128 -22.95 -9.96 -1.20
CA PRO A 128 -21.59 -10.29 -1.56
C PRO A 128 -21.55 -11.11 -2.85
N ARG A 129 -20.55 -10.87 -3.71
CA ARG A 129 -20.20 -11.78 -4.81
C ARG A 129 -18.89 -12.48 -4.48
N PHE A 130 -18.86 -13.79 -4.65
CA PHE A 130 -17.62 -14.55 -4.47
C PHE A 130 -16.61 -14.18 -5.55
N ILE A 131 -15.38 -13.96 -5.11
CA ILE A 131 -14.26 -13.52 -5.96
C ILE A 131 -13.03 -14.43 -5.84
N ARG A 132 -13.09 -15.48 -5.05
CA ARG A 132 -12.00 -16.45 -4.89
C ARG A 132 -12.53 -17.82 -5.27
N GLN A 133 -11.77 -18.53 -6.10
CA GLN A 133 -12.13 -19.89 -6.50
C GLN A 133 -11.60 -20.88 -5.44
N ILE A 134 -12.47 -21.75 -4.94
CA ILE A 134 -12.15 -22.71 -3.86
C ILE A 134 -11.59 -24.03 -4.43
N GLU A 135 -11.75 -24.26 -5.73
CA GLU A 135 -11.59 -25.59 -6.37
C GLU A 135 -10.38 -25.74 -7.32
N GLN A 136 -9.41 -24.83 -7.31
CA GLN A 136 -8.23 -25.02 -8.16
C GLN A 136 -7.25 -26.00 -7.50
N SER A 137 -7.14 -27.20 -8.09
CA SER A 137 -6.19 -28.26 -7.72
C SER A 137 -4.75 -27.99 -8.16
N GLU A 138 -4.51 -26.86 -8.82
CA GLU A 138 -3.17 -26.45 -9.23
C GLU A 138 -2.47 -25.77 -8.05
N GLU A 139 -1.17 -26.02 -7.89
CA GLU A 139 -0.34 -25.32 -6.91
C GLU A 139 -0.57 -23.81 -7.10
N ILE A 140 -1.09 -23.16 -6.05
CA ILE A 140 -1.26 -21.71 -6.03
C ILE A 140 0.10 -21.13 -6.35
N ASN A 141 0.26 -20.52 -7.53
CA ASN A 141 1.49 -19.85 -7.87
C ASN A 141 1.58 -18.59 -7.02
N LEU A 142 2.28 -18.68 -5.89
CA LEU A 142 2.46 -17.59 -4.96
C LEU A 142 3.29 -16.45 -5.60
N ASP A 143 4.18 -16.80 -6.54
CA ASP A 143 4.95 -15.84 -7.32
C ASP A 143 4.04 -14.97 -8.21
N TYR A 144 2.85 -15.50 -8.58
CA TYR A 144 1.87 -14.77 -9.39
C TYR A 144 1.16 -13.64 -8.65
N TYR A 145 1.06 -13.70 -7.31
CA TYR A 145 0.16 -12.83 -6.54
C TYR A 145 0.85 -12.00 -5.46
N PHE A 146 2.10 -12.30 -5.10
CA PHE A 146 2.77 -11.66 -3.96
C PHE A 146 3.91 -10.74 -4.36
N SER A 147 3.59 -9.49 -4.67
CA SER A 147 4.50 -8.38 -4.34
C SER A 147 4.34 -7.99 -2.86
N LEU A 148 4.47 -8.97 -1.95
CA LEU A 148 4.36 -8.70 -0.52
C LEU A 148 5.59 -7.95 -0.02
N SER A 149 5.39 -7.00 0.90
CA SER A 149 6.51 -6.41 1.64
C SER A 149 7.27 -7.48 2.44
N GLU A 150 8.57 -7.28 2.67
CA GLU A 150 9.38 -8.19 3.48
C GLU A 150 8.76 -8.43 4.86
N GLU A 151 8.18 -7.39 5.47
CA GLU A 151 7.45 -7.49 6.74
C GLU A 151 6.26 -8.45 6.64
N SER A 152 5.50 -8.39 5.54
CA SER A 152 4.37 -9.28 5.30
C SER A 152 4.84 -10.71 5.07
N ILE A 153 5.91 -10.91 4.30
CA ILE A 153 6.53 -12.24 4.10
C ILE A 153 6.97 -12.83 5.45
N GLN A 154 7.66 -12.05 6.29
CA GLN A 154 8.09 -12.50 7.61
C GLN A 154 6.89 -12.89 8.50
N LYS A 155 5.82 -12.10 8.49
CA LYS A 155 4.57 -12.44 9.21
C LYS A 155 3.97 -13.74 8.70
N LEU A 156 3.89 -13.93 7.38
CA LEU A 156 3.38 -15.17 6.78
C LEU A 156 4.23 -16.38 7.21
N MET A 157 5.55 -16.26 7.19
CA MET A 157 6.44 -17.35 7.61
C MET A 157 6.25 -17.71 9.08
N VAL A 158 6.10 -16.72 9.97
CA VAL A 158 5.81 -16.96 11.40
C VAL A 158 4.46 -17.62 11.59
N LEU A 159 3.44 -17.22 10.82
CA LEU A 159 2.11 -17.83 10.89
C LEU A 159 2.13 -19.26 10.38
N LYS A 160 2.84 -19.55 9.29
CA LYS A 160 2.99 -20.89 8.72
C LYS A 160 3.63 -21.89 9.67
N MET A 161 4.38 -21.43 10.67
CA MET A 161 4.93 -22.28 11.73
C MET A 161 3.92 -22.68 12.82
N LEU A 162 2.69 -22.15 12.78
CA LEU A 162 1.64 -22.48 13.75
C LEU A 162 0.81 -23.67 13.28
N ASN A 163 0.29 -24.43 14.24
CA ASN A 163 -0.69 -25.47 13.97
C ASN A 163 -2.08 -24.84 13.94
N PHE A 164 -2.74 -24.89 12.80
CA PHE A 164 -4.12 -24.46 12.64
C PHE A 164 -5.10 -25.64 12.71
N SER A 165 -6.32 -25.33 13.12
CA SER A 165 -7.44 -26.26 13.18
C SER A 165 -8.64 -25.65 12.50
N THR A 166 -9.38 -26.51 11.80
CA THR A 166 -10.66 -26.22 11.15
C THR A 166 -11.79 -27.08 11.70
N LYS A 167 -11.53 -27.80 12.80
CA LYS A 167 -12.48 -28.76 13.39
C LYS A 167 -13.71 -28.06 13.97
N TRP A 168 -14.88 -28.52 13.53
CA TRP A 168 -16.17 -28.14 14.11
C TRP A 168 -16.48 -28.99 15.33
N ARG A 169 -16.98 -28.35 16.39
CA ARG A 169 -17.54 -29.07 17.53
C ARG A 169 -18.87 -29.74 17.16
N THR A 170 -19.72 -29.05 16.40
CA THR A 170 -21.06 -29.52 15.99
C THR A 170 -21.50 -28.87 14.68
N LYS A 171 -22.19 -29.62 13.80
CA LYS A 171 -22.73 -29.16 12.50
C LYS A 171 -23.67 -27.94 12.54
N PHE A 172 -24.06 -27.47 13.72
CA PHE A 172 -24.99 -26.35 13.91
C PHE A 172 -24.37 -25.16 14.65
N SER A 173 -23.12 -25.28 15.13
CA SER A 173 -22.43 -24.17 15.78
C SER A 173 -21.32 -23.66 14.88
N ASN A 174 -21.17 -22.35 14.81
CA ASN A 174 -20.02 -21.70 14.16
C ASN A 174 -18.79 -21.69 15.09
N LEU A 175 -18.63 -22.75 15.91
CA LEU A 175 -17.58 -22.88 16.91
C LEU A 175 -16.43 -23.71 16.33
N ILE A 176 -15.27 -23.07 16.21
CA ILE A 176 -14.02 -23.68 15.76
C ILE A 176 -13.18 -23.97 16.98
N GLU A 177 -12.62 -25.17 17.08
CA GLU A 177 -11.77 -25.54 18.21
C GLU A 177 -10.33 -25.80 17.78
N ALA A 178 -9.39 -25.34 18.60
CA ALA A 178 -7.96 -25.65 18.48
C ALA A 178 -7.47 -26.33 19.76
N SER A 179 -6.61 -27.34 19.60
CA SER A 179 -5.94 -27.99 20.71
C SER A 179 -4.61 -27.29 21.00
N PHE A 180 -4.26 -27.16 22.28
CA PHE A 180 -2.96 -26.66 22.70
C PHE A 180 -2.42 -27.40 23.92
N ALA A 181 -1.10 -27.43 24.04
CA ALA A 181 -0.43 -27.95 25.23
C ALA A 181 -0.13 -26.82 26.21
N LEU A 182 -0.35 -27.09 27.50
CA LEU A 182 0.05 -26.22 28.60
C LEU A 182 1.19 -26.90 29.37
N ALA A 183 2.39 -26.35 29.23
CA ALA A 183 3.58 -26.82 29.93
C ALA A 183 3.73 -26.14 31.31
N PRO A 184 4.49 -26.76 32.23
CA PRO A 184 4.82 -26.14 33.52
C PRO A 184 5.49 -24.77 33.36
N ALA A 185 5.38 -23.97 34.41
CA ALA A 185 6.06 -22.68 34.50
C ALA A 185 7.57 -22.87 34.27
N LYS A 186 8.17 -21.97 33.49
CA LYS A 186 9.62 -21.84 33.30
C LYS A 186 9.98 -20.40 33.49
N ASP A 187 11.12 -20.15 34.11
CA ASP A 187 11.63 -18.79 34.24
C ASP A 187 12.06 -18.27 32.86
N MET A 188 11.32 -17.27 32.37
CA MET A 188 11.50 -16.62 31.08
C MET A 188 11.02 -15.16 31.20
N PRO A 189 11.49 -14.24 30.35
CA PRO A 189 10.97 -12.87 30.31
C PRO A 189 9.45 -12.85 30.13
N ARG A 190 8.77 -11.85 30.70
CA ARG A 190 7.34 -11.63 30.38
C ARG A 190 7.24 -11.22 28.92
N ASN A 191 6.29 -11.83 28.21
CA ASN A 191 5.97 -11.48 26.84
C ASN A 191 4.58 -10.85 26.85
N ASP A 192 4.47 -9.62 26.40
CA ASP A 192 3.18 -8.94 26.31
C ASP A 192 2.52 -9.26 24.98
N VAL A 193 1.32 -9.84 25.04
CA VAL A 193 0.53 -10.18 23.86
C VAL A 193 -0.38 -9.00 23.54
N LYS A 194 -0.08 -8.29 22.44
CA LYS A 194 -0.93 -7.20 21.94
C LYS A 194 -2.16 -7.79 21.24
N ALA A 195 -3.35 -7.46 21.74
CA ALA A 195 -4.61 -7.75 21.06
C ALA A 195 -4.75 -6.88 19.80
N GLY A 196 -5.44 -7.37 18.78
CA GLY A 196 -5.80 -6.57 17.62
C GLY A 196 -5.99 -7.37 16.33
N TRP A 197 -6.55 -6.70 15.33
CA TRP A 197 -6.58 -7.15 13.95
C TRP A 197 -5.27 -6.75 13.25
N PHE A 198 -4.70 -7.67 12.48
CA PHE A 198 -3.51 -7.45 11.69
C PHE A 198 -3.76 -7.91 10.26
N SER A 199 -3.83 -6.95 9.33
CA SER A 199 -3.95 -7.24 7.91
C SER A 199 -2.65 -7.82 7.36
N LEU A 200 -2.77 -8.90 6.60
CA LEU A 200 -1.66 -9.55 5.87
C LEU A 200 -1.65 -9.14 4.41
N TRP A 201 -2.83 -8.92 3.85
CA TRP A 201 -3.02 -8.56 2.46
C TRP A 201 -4.38 -7.90 2.28
N THR A 202 -4.40 -6.81 1.53
CA THR A 202 -5.63 -6.16 1.07
C THR A 202 -5.49 -5.90 -0.42
N LEU A 203 -6.61 -5.63 -1.10
CA LEU A 203 -6.55 -5.08 -2.45
C LEU A 203 -5.66 -3.81 -2.49
N GLY A 204 -5.75 -2.95 -1.46
CA GLY A 204 -5.07 -1.66 -1.38
C GLY A 204 -3.55 -1.70 -1.21
N SER A 205 -3.02 -2.77 -0.63
CA SER A 205 -1.64 -2.82 -0.12
C SER A 205 -0.76 -3.73 -0.96
N ASP A 206 0.10 -3.14 -1.80
CA ASP A 206 1.10 -3.84 -2.60
C ASP A 206 0.56 -5.04 -3.39
N SER A 207 -0.75 -5.03 -3.70
CA SER A 207 -1.41 -6.13 -4.39
C SER A 207 -1.48 -5.87 -5.88
N ASP A 208 -1.59 -6.97 -6.59
CA ASP A 208 -1.74 -6.99 -8.02
C ASP A 208 -3.00 -6.24 -8.48
N ALA A 209 -2.81 -5.18 -9.27
CA ALA A 209 -3.88 -4.26 -9.63
C ALA A 209 -4.83 -4.79 -10.72
N ARG A 210 -4.56 -5.95 -11.34
CA ARG A 210 -5.36 -6.45 -12.48
C ARG A 210 -6.85 -6.56 -12.17
N PRO A 211 -7.30 -7.09 -11.02
CA PRO A 211 -8.72 -7.21 -10.76
C PRO A 211 -9.47 -5.86 -10.77
N LEU A 212 -8.82 -4.81 -10.26
CA LEU A 212 -9.38 -3.46 -10.30
C LEU A 212 -9.25 -2.85 -11.69
N LEU A 213 -8.13 -3.07 -12.38
CA LEU A 213 -7.96 -2.66 -13.78
C LEU A 213 -9.03 -3.30 -14.67
N GLU A 214 -9.27 -4.60 -14.58
CA GLU A 214 -10.30 -5.32 -15.33
C GLU A 214 -11.68 -4.71 -15.09
N ARG A 215 -12.00 -4.44 -13.83
CA ARG A 215 -13.27 -3.83 -13.43
C ARG A 215 -13.44 -2.40 -13.94
N TYR A 216 -12.38 -1.58 -13.90
CA TYR A 216 -12.45 -0.14 -14.17
C TYR A 216 -11.77 0.29 -15.48
N ARG A 217 -11.30 -0.64 -16.32
CA ARG A 217 -10.61 -0.36 -17.60
C ARG A 217 -11.40 0.59 -18.48
N GLY A 218 -12.69 0.32 -18.67
CA GLY A 218 -13.58 1.16 -19.49
C GLY A 218 -13.70 2.57 -18.91
N THR A 219 -13.93 2.69 -17.61
CA THR A 219 -14.04 3.97 -16.90
C THR A 219 -12.74 4.78 -16.97
N LEU A 220 -11.59 4.14 -16.75
CA LEU A 220 -10.28 4.78 -16.87
C LEU A 220 -10.06 5.30 -18.30
N ALA A 221 -10.26 4.44 -19.29
CA ALA A 221 -9.95 4.75 -20.68
C ALA A 221 -10.88 5.80 -21.30
N LEU A 222 -12.17 5.78 -20.95
CA LEU A 222 -13.20 6.60 -21.62
C LEU A 222 -13.54 7.87 -20.84
N SER A 223 -13.42 7.87 -19.51
CA SER A 223 -13.91 8.99 -18.68
C SER A 223 -12.79 9.70 -17.94
N ILE A 224 -11.91 8.97 -17.27
CA ILE A 224 -10.96 9.56 -16.32
C ILE A 224 -9.71 10.07 -17.02
N ILE A 225 -8.96 9.18 -17.70
CA ILE A 225 -7.67 9.52 -18.31
C ILE A 225 -7.80 10.66 -19.34
N PRO A 226 -8.82 10.70 -20.22
CA PRO A 226 -9.03 11.83 -21.12
C PRO A 226 -9.27 13.18 -20.41
N GLY A 227 -9.78 13.17 -19.17
CA GLY A 227 -10.03 14.35 -18.37
C GLY A 227 -8.79 14.94 -17.68
N LEU A 228 -7.67 14.21 -17.65
CA LEU A 228 -6.40 14.60 -17.00
C LEU A 228 -5.62 15.62 -17.84
N THR A 229 -6.22 16.78 -18.08
CA THR A 229 -5.63 17.86 -18.90
C THR A 229 -4.67 18.73 -18.09
N PRO A 230 -3.52 19.16 -18.65
CA PRO A 230 -2.52 19.95 -17.94
C PRO A 230 -3.07 21.22 -17.27
N ALA A 231 -3.90 22.00 -17.98
CA ALA A 231 -4.44 23.25 -17.46
C ALA A 231 -5.35 23.04 -16.23
N THR A 232 -6.19 22.00 -16.27
CA THR A 232 -7.12 21.68 -15.18
C THR A 232 -6.36 21.16 -13.97
N LEU A 233 -5.44 20.21 -14.19
CA LEU A 233 -4.61 19.62 -13.14
C LEU A 233 -3.71 20.66 -12.48
N TYR A 234 -3.05 21.52 -13.26
CA TYR A 234 -2.19 22.58 -12.72
C TYR A 234 -2.99 23.53 -11.81
N LYS A 235 -4.16 23.97 -12.27
CA LYS A 235 -5.05 24.85 -11.49
C LYS A 235 -5.47 24.20 -10.16
N ALA A 236 -5.74 22.89 -10.17
CA ALA A 236 -6.15 22.14 -8.99
C ALA A 236 -4.98 21.88 -8.02
N LEU A 237 -3.83 21.42 -8.52
CA LEU A 237 -2.71 20.96 -7.72
C LEU A 237 -1.88 22.11 -7.13
N PHE A 238 -1.66 23.20 -7.87
CA PHE A 238 -0.81 24.32 -7.41
C PHE A 238 -1.15 24.86 -6.01
N PRO A 239 -2.42 25.18 -5.67
CA PRO A 239 -2.74 25.68 -4.32
C PRO A 239 -2.45 24.65 -3.22
N VAL A 240 -2.71 23.36 -3.47
CA VAL A 240 -2.47 22.28 -2.48
C VAL A 240 -0.97 22.03 -2.31
N THR A 241 -0.20 22.04 -3.40
CA THR A 241 1.26 21.94 -3.35
C THR A 241 1.84 23.11 -2.55
N LYS A 242 1.39 24.33 -2.80
CA LYS A 242 1.79 25.51 -2.01
C LYS A 242 1.49 25.31 -0.52
N GLU A 243 0.28 24.90 -0.17
CA GLU A 243 -0.12 24.71 1.21
C GLU A 243 0.74 23.66 1.92
N ARG A 244 0.92 22.48 1.31
CA ARG A 244 1.65 21.36 1.92
C ARG A 244 3.13 21.67 2.11
N PHE A 245 3.80 22.22 1.09
CA PHE A 245 5.23 22.51 1.20
C PHE A 245 5.55 23.72 2.08
N SER A 246 4.67 24.74 2.13
CA SER A 246 4.90 25.91 2.98
C SER A 246 5.02 25.60 4.47
N LYS A 247 4.49 24.44 4.91
CA LYS A 247 4.60 23.93 6.28
C LYS A 247 5.93 23.23 6.58
N ALA A 248 6.64 22.76 5.54
CA ALA A 248 7.82 21.90 5.67
C ALA A 248 9.12 22.56 5.19
N TYR A 249 9.04 23.56 4.32
CA TYR A 249 10.17 24.28 3.73
C TYR A 249 9.79 25.75 3.47
N ASN A 250 10.77 26.66 3.52
CA ASN A 250 10.57 28.07 3.11
C ASN A 250 10.53 28.19 1.58
N ILE A 251 9.50 27.59 1.00
CA ILE A 251 9.34 27.42 -0.43
C ILE A 251 8.76 28.69 -1.09
N GLN A 252 9.29 29.05 -2.25
CA GLN A 252 8.89 30.17 -3.07
C GLN A 252 7.93 29.72 -4.17
N ALA A 253 7.17 30.67 -4.71
CA ALA A 253 6.15 30.39 -5.73
C ALA A 253 6.74 29.74 -7.00
N ILE A 254 7.96 30.09 -7.40
CA ILE A 254 8.62 29.52 -8.58
C ILE A 254 9.04 28.06 -8.35
N GLU A 255 9.42 27.68 -7.14
CA GLU A 255 9.71 26.28 -6.81
C GLU A 255 8.42 25.45 -6.85
N ILE A 256 7.34 25.94 -6.20
CA ILE A 256 6.01 25.31 -6.26
C ILE A 256 5.56 25.10 -7.69
N HIS A 257 5.78 26.08 -8.56
CA HIS A 257 5.45 25.99 -9.97
C HIS A 257 6.08 24.77 -10.64
N PHE A 258 7.39 24.57 -10.49
CA PHE A 258 8.08 23.41 -11.09
C PHE A 258 7.69 22.08 -10.44
N ILE A 259 7.52 22.04 -9.11
CA ILE A 259 7.02 20.84 -8.42
C ILE A 259 5.64 20.45 -8.95
N THR A 260 4.73 21.42 -9.08
CA THR A 260 3.39 21.16 -9.62
C THR A 260 3.46 20.73 -11.07
N LYS A 261 4.32 21.32 -11.91
CA LYS A 261 4.49 20.87 -13.31
C LYS A 261 4.97 19.43 -13.39
N LEU A 262 5.89 19.00 -12.53
CA LEU A 262 6.31 17.59 -12.48
C LEU A 262 5.13 16.65 -12.17
N MET A 263 4.31 16.99 -11.17
CA MET A 263 3.13 16.19 -10.83
C MET A 263 2.10 16.16 -11.97
N VAL A 264 1.88 17.30 -12.65
CA VAL A 264 0.98 17.39 -13.80
C VAL A 264 1.53 16.60 -14.98
N TYR A 265 2.84 16.64 -15.23
CA TYR A 265 3.51 15.91 -16.30
C TYR A 265 3.19 14.41 -16.21
N ILE A 266 3.42 13.82 -15.04
CA ILE A 266 3.16 12.40 -14.75
C ILE A 266 1.72 11.97 -15.07
N LEU A 267 0.75 12.81 -14.70
CA LEU A 267 -0.66 12.54 -15.00
C LEU A 267 -0.97 12.74 -16.50
N SER A 268 -0.34 13.73 -17.14
CA SER A 268 -0.61 14.12 -18.53
C SER A 268 -0.05 13.15 -19.57
N ILE A 269 0.96 12.34 -19.22
CA ILE A 269 1.50 11.27 -20.07
C ILE A 269 0.72 9.95 -19.94
N ALA A 270 -0.24 9.85 -19.01
CA ALA A 270 -1.15 8.71 -18.91
C ALA A 270 -1.92 8.39 -20.21
N PRO A 271 -2.53 9.36 -20.93
CA PRO A 271 -3.26 9.10 -22.17
C PRO A 271 -2.38 8.73 -23.36
N HIS A 272 -1.17 9.30 -23.45
CA HIS A 272 -0.31 9.18 -24.62
C HIS A 272 1.16 9.11 -24.20
N PRO A 273 1.95 8.19 -24.81
CA PRO A 273 3.37 8.15 -24.54
C PRO A 273 4.03 9.48 -24.95
N PRO A 274 5.07 9.93 -24.23
CA PRO A 274 5.84 11.09 -24.66
C PRO A 274 6.47 10.83 -26.04
N LEU A 275 6.72 11.90 -26.80
CA LEU A 275 7.39 11.80 -28.11
C LEU A 275 8.79 11.21 -27.98
N VAL A 276 9.48 11.57 -26.90
CA VAL A 276 10.80 11.08 -26.54
C VAL A 276 10.75 10.72 -25.08
N TYR A 277 11.01 9.45 -24.77
CA TYR A 277 11.19 9.02 -23.39
C TYR A 277 12.50 9.60 -22.85
N HIS A 278 12.46 10.13 -21.64
CA HIS A 278 13.66 10.51 -20.91
C HIS A 278 14.44 9.26 -20.49
N TYR A 279 13.72 8.21 -20.11
CA TYR A 279 14.27 6.90 -19.73
C TYR A 279 13.24 5.79 -19.99
N PRO A 280 13.67 4.52 -20.19
CA PRO A 280 12.76 3.44 -20.59
C PRO A 280 11.57 3.21 -19.65
N GLU A 281 11.80 3.29 -18.34
CA GLU A 281 10.80 3.00 -17.30
C GLU A 281 9.69 4.07 -17.22
N GLU A 282 9.86 5.23 -17.85
CA GLU A 282 8.81 6.25 -17.98
C GLU A 282 7.56 5.71 -18.72
N ALA A 283 7.71 4.66 -19.53
CA ALA A 283 6.60 3.95 -20.15
C ALA A 283 5.55 3.46 -19.13
N MET A 284 5.93 3.21 -17.87
CA MET A 284 4.99 2.80 -16.83
C MET A 284 3.92 3.85 -16.53
N TYR A 285 4.21 5.13 -16.76
CA TYR A 285 3.25 6.22 -16.58
C TYR A 285 2.25 6.32 -17.73
N THR A 286 2.50 5.65 -18.86
CA THR A 286 1.59 5.64 -20.01
C THR A 286 0.48 4.60 -19.83
N VAL A 287 -0.39 4.84 -18.85
CA VAL A 287 -1.45 3.90 -18.43
C VAL A 287 -2.35 3.49 -19.61
N MET A 288 -2.65 4.39 -20.54
CA MET A 288 -3.47 4.07 -21.71
C MET A 288 -2.82 3.02 -22.64
N THR A 289 -1.49 3.02 -22.75
CA THR A 289 -0.76 1.99 -23.52
C THR A 289 -0.93 0.62 -22.88
N LEU A 290 -0.83 0.54 -21.56
CA LEU A 290 -1.12 -0.68 -20.80
C LEU A 290 -2.58 -1.11 -20.99
N LEU A 291 -3.55 -0.18 -20.89
CA LEU A 291 -4.97 -0.50 -21.10
C LEU A 291 -5.26 -0.96 -22.53
N LYS A 292 -4.51 -0.52 -23.54
CA LYS A 292 -4.68 -0.93 -24.94
C LYS A 292 -4.01 -2.27 -25.24
N ASN A 293 -2.77 -2.44 -24.81
CA ASN A 293 -1.94 -3.60 -25.12
C ASN A 293 -2.26 -4.81 -24.21
N GLY A 294 -2.97 -4.57 -23.11
CA GLY A 294 -3.16 -5.56 -22.06
C GLY A 294 -1.94 -5.64 -21.15
N TRP A 295 -1.96 -6.60 -20.25
CA TRP A 295 -0.93 -6.81 -19.24
C TRP A 295 -0.52 -8.29 -19.21
N PRO A 296 0.68 -8.60 -18.67
CA PRO A 296 1.12 -9.98 -18.53
C PRO A 296 0.13 -10.82 -17.72
N THR A 297 -0.12 -12.04 -18.20
CA THR A 297 -0.91 -13.07 -17.53
C THR A 297 -0.03 -14.16 -16.95
N ASP A 298 1.27 -13.93 -16.85
CA ASP A 298 2.27 -14.88 -16.34
C ASP A 298 2.47 -14.76 -14.82
N GLY A 299 1.89 -13.74 -14.21
CA GLY A 299 1.98 -13.51 -12.77
C GLY A 299 2.90 -12.39 -12.36
N THR A 300 3.63 -11.82 -13.32
CA THR A 300 4.39 -10.62 -13.05
C THR A 300 3.43 -9.49 -12.61
N PRO A 301 3.74 -8.78 -11.50
CA PRO A 301 2.91 -7.67 -11.04
C PRO A 301 2.75 -6.64 -12.16
N ILE A 302 1.53 -6.15 -12.35
CA ILE A 302 1.33 -5.10 -13.35
C ILE A 302 2.08 -3.83 -12.91
N PRO A 303 3.01 -3.33 -13.74
CA PRO A 303 3.65 -2.05 -13.47
C PRO A 303 2.60 -0.97 -13.63
N LEU A 304 2.21 -0.37 -12.50
CA LEU A 304 1.33 0.79 -12.46
C LEU A 304 1.95 1.84 -11.55
N PRO A 305 1.81 3.13 -11.91
CA PRO A 305 2.14 4.24 -11.02
C PRO A 305 1.36 4.15 -9.70
N TYR A 306 1.94 4.68 -8.62
CA TYR A 306 1.28 4.72 -7.31
C TYR A 306 -0.06 5.47 -7.39
N TRP A 307 -0.12 6.58 -8.11
CA TRP A 307 -1.34 7.37 -8.31
C TRP A 307 -2.44 6.55 -8.98
N CYS A 308 -2.09 5.70 -9.95
CA CYS A 308 -3.07 4.91 -10.69
C CYS A 308 -3.60 3.76 -9.85
N ARG A 309 -2.72 3.12 -9.05
CA ARG A 309 -3.13 2.11 -8.07
C ARG A 309 -4.08 2.70 -7.04
N GLY A 310 -3.70 3.83 -6.43
CA GLY A 310 -4.55 4.53 -5.46
C GLY A 310 -5.90 4.93 -6.06
N LEU A 311 -5.90 5.44 -7.30
CA LEU A 311 -7.12 5.80 -8.01
C LEU A 311 -8.05 4.60 -8.20
N LEU A 312 -7.52 3.47 -8.67
CA LEU A 312 -8.29 2.23 -8.85
C LEU A 312 -8.97 1.77 -7.55
N HIS A 313 -8.33 1.94 -6.40
CA HIS A 313 -8.96 1.67 -5.10
C HIS A 313 -10.11 2.63 -4.81
N MET A 314 -9.89 3.93 -5.04
CA MET A 314 -10.92 4.94 -4.79
C MET A 314 -12.15 4.76 -5.67
N LEU A 315 -12.01 4.31 -6.91
CA LEU A 315 -13.15 4.06 -7.82
C LEU A 315 -14.13 3.01 -7.29
N GLY A 316 -13.71 2.13 -6.39
CA GLY A 316 -14.61 1.19 -5.71
C GLY A 316 -15.27 1.72 -4.45
N MET A 317 -14.86 2.89 -3.97
CA MET A 317 -15.27 3.42 -2.67
C MET A 317 -16.01 4.75 -2.76
N ASP A 318 -15.72 5.57 -3.78
CA ASP A 318 -16.21 6.94 -3.88
C ASP A 318 -16.65 7.28 -5.32
N GLU A 319 -17.96 7.49 -5.51
CA GLU A 319 -18.54 7.86 -6.80
C GLU A 319 -18.19 9.30 -7.23
N GLU A 320 -17.84 10.20 -6.30
CA GLU A 320 -17.47 11.58 -6.65
C GLU A 320 -16.16 11.64 -7.44
N VAL A 321 -15.27 10.66 -7.23
CA VAL A 321 -14.01 10.52 -7.98
C VAL A 321 -14.27 10.29 -9.48
N LEU A 322 -15.40 9.68 -9.84
CA LEU A 322 -15.81 9.49 -11.23
C LEU A 322 -16.19 10.81 -11.91
N LYS A 323 -16.72 11.77 -11.13
CA LYS A 323 -17.19 13.06 -11.65
C LYS A 323 -16.05 14.05 -11.82
N ASP A 324 -15.15 14.10 -10.84
CA ASP A 324 -13.98 14.97 -10.86
C ASP A 324 -12.75 14.28 -10.26
N PRO A 325 -11.92 13.62 -11.09
CA PRO A 325 -10.72 12.94 -10.61
C PRO A 325 -9.68 13.91 -10.05
N SER A 326 -9.75 15.21 -10.37
CA SER A 326 -8.80 16.20 -9.82
C SER A 326 -8.96 16.36 -8.31
N LEU A 327 -10.17 16.18 -7.77
CA LEU A 327 -10.43 16.20 -6.33
C LEU A 327 -9.66 15.09 -5.62
N ALA A 328 -9.59 13.89 -6.21
CA ALA A 328 -8.83 12.78 -5.65
C ALA A 328 -7.33 13.13 -5.53
N PHE A 329 -6.73 13.72 -6.58
CA PHE A 329 -5.31 14.10 -6.59
C PHE A 329 -4.97 15.30 -5.70
N THR A 330 -5.92 16.19 -5.44
CA THR A 330 -5.74 17.27 -4.46
C THR A 330 -5.94 16.81 -3.01
N GLY A 331 -6.64 15.69 -2.81
CA GLY A 331 -6.95 15.11 -1.51
C GLY A 331 -6.20 13.82 -1.23
N ALA A 332 -6.92 12.71 -1.37
CA ALA A 332 -6.50 11.38 -0.92
C ALA A 332 -5.33 10.79 -1.70
N LEU A 333 -5.19 11.10 -3.00
CA LEU A 333 -4.14 10.58 -3.89
C LEU A 333 -2.91 11.49 -4.01
N TYR A 334 -2.89 12.59 -3.28
CA TYR A 334 -1.78 13.55 -3.37
C TYR A 334 -0.45 12.89 -2.97
N ASP A 335 -0.46 12.05 -1.93
CA ASP A 335 0.75 11.41 -1.41
C ASP A 335 1.27 10.37 -2.43
N GLU A 336 0.39 9.62 -3.07
CA GLU A 336 0.68 8.64 -4.11
C GLU A 336 1.27 9.31 -5.36
N LEU A 337 0.67 10.42 -5.80
CA LEU A 337 1.20 11.21 -6.90
C LEU A 337 2.56 11.85 -6.55
N MET A 338 2.75 12.27 -5.30
CA MET A 338 4.03 12.77 -4.84
C MET A 338 5.11 11.68 -4.85
N ARG A 339 4.77 10.44 -4.51
CA ARG A 339 5.69 9.30 -4.62
C ARG A 339 6.17 9.13 -6.05
N ASP A 340 5.22 9.09 -6.98
CA ASP A 340 5.53 9.00 -8.41
C ASP A 340 6.41 10.18 -8.86
N ALA A 341 6.11 11.40 -8.42
CA ALA A 341 6.90 12.60 -8.73
C ALA A 341 8.35 12.51 -8.24
N ILE A 342 8.57 12.04 -7.01
CA ILE A 342 9.91 11.88 -6.44
C ILE A 342 10.68 10.81 -7.22
N THR A 343 10.08 9.63 -7.40
CA THR A 343 10.71 8.51 -8.12
C THR A 343 11.06 8.91 -9.55
N HIS A 344 10.10 9.45 -10.30
CA HIS A 344 10.30 9.94 -11.67
C HIS A 344 11.38 11.02 -11.74
N GLY A 345 11.36 11.94 -10.78
CA GLY A 345 12.33 13.03 -10.73
C GLY A 345 13.76 12.55 -10.55
N PHE A 346 14.01 11.56 -9.69
CA PHE A 346 15.35 10.97 -9.58
C PHE A 346 15.83 10.30 -10.88
N HIS A 347 14.95 9.64 -11.63
CA HIS A 347 15.31 9.07 -12.93
C HIS A 347 15.63 10.16 -13.97
N ILE A 348 14.81 11.21 -14.06
CA ILE A 348 15.10 12.39 -14.92
C ILE A 348 16.47 12.97 -14.58
N MET A 349 16.73 13.18 -13.28
CA MET A 349 17.98 13.75 -12.81
C MET A 349 19.18 12.86 -13.14
N SER A 350 19.02 11.54 -13.06
CA SER A 350 20.08 10.58 -13.40
C SER A 350 20.48 10.70 -14.87
N VAL A 351 19.50 10.85 -15.76
CA VAL A 351 19.72 11.06 -17.20
C VAL A 351 20.33 12.44 -17.48
N ALA A 352 19.75 13.50 -16.91
CA ALA A 352 20.17 14.88 -17.15
C ALA A 352 21.60 15.14 -16.67
N THR A 353 21.98 14.56 -15.52
CA THR A 353 23.33 14.73 -14.94
C THR A 353 24.32 13.65 -15.36
N ARG A 354 23.85 12.57 -16.02
CA ARG A 354 24.62 11.36 -16.33
C ARG A 354 25.27 10.73 -15.10
N ARG A 355 24.54 10.69 -13.99
CA ARG A 355 24.98 10.14 -12.70
C ARG A 355 23.94 9.16 -12.18
N GLU A 356 24.40 8.09 -11.57
CA GLU A 356 23.52 7.20 -10.82
C GLU A 356 23.18 7.84 -9.47
N MET A 357 21.89 8.01 -9.18
CA MET A 357 21.44 8.75 -7.99
C MET A 357 21.27 7.84 -6.77
N ALA A 358 20.59 6.70 -6.94
CA ALA A 358 20.29 5.73 -5.89
C ALA A 358 19.81 4.41 -6.50
N GLY A 359 19.98 3.30 -5.77
CA GLY A 359 19.33 2.03 -6.12
C GLY A 359 17.82 2.05 -5.84
N GLU A 360 17.04 1.14 -6.45
CA GLU A 360 15.56 1.11 -6.30
C GLU A 360 15.10 1.04 -4.84
N HIS A 361 15.77 0.26 -4.00
CA HIS A 361 15.43 0.13 -2.58
C HIS A 361 15.67 1.43 -1.82
N GLU A 362 16.83 2.07 -2.02
CA GLU A 362 17.18 3.35 -1.40
C GLU A 362 16.20 4.45 -1.84
N LEU A 363 15.87 4.46 -3.13
CA LEU A 363 14.91 5.39 -3.71
C LEU A 363 13.51 5.22 -3.10
N LYS A 364 13.06 3.98 -2.89
CA LYS A 364 11.78 3.69 -2.22
C LYS A 364 11.78 4.21 -0.78
N VAL A 365 12.81 3.88 0.01
CA VAL A 365 12.95 4.34 1.40
C VAL A 365 13.00 5.86 1.49
N TYR A 366 13.75 6.51 0.59
CA TYR A 366 13.87 7.95 0.55
C TYR A 366 12.55 8.63 0.15
N THR A 367 11.85 8.07 -0.84
CA THR A 367 10.53 8.54 -1.28
C THR A 367 9.51 8.47 -0.14
N ASP A 368 9.47 7.34 0.57
CA ASP A 368 8.64 7.14 1.77
C ASP A 368 8.94 8.21 2.84
N TYR A 369 10.22 8.42 3.13
CA TYR A 369 10.68 9.43 4.08
C TYR A 369 10.19 10.84 3.68
N LEU A 370 10.38 11.23 2.42
CA LEU A 370 10.08 12.58 1.93
C LEU A 370 8.57 12.85 1.95
N VAL A 371 7.76 11.90 1.47
CA VAL A 371 6.28 12.00 1.49
C VAL A 371 5.77 12.12 2.93
N GLN A 372 6.28 11.30 3.85
CA GLN A 372 5.89 11.38 5.26
C GLN A 372 6.27 12.74 5.88
N THR A 373 7.42 13.30 5.50
CA THR A 373 7.90 14.59 6.02
C THR A 373 7.09 15.75 5.48
N ILE A 374 6.70 15.73 4.20
CA ILE A 374 5.78 16.72 3.61
C ILE A 374 4.42 16.65 4.30
N ARG A 375 3.90 15.43 4.55
CA ARG A 375 2.58 15.21 5.17
C ARG A 375 2.54 15.64 6.64
N ARG A 376 3.59 15.32 7.40
CA ARG A 376 3.69 15.55 8.84
C ARG A 376 5.10 16.04 9.16
N PRO A 377 5.39 17.34 8.97
CA PRO A 377 6.73 17.89 9.16
C PRO A 377 7.13 17.78 10.63
N LYS A 378 7.95 16.76 10.93
CA LYS A 378 8.64 16.58 12.22
C LYS A 378 10.04 17.18 12.19
N ARG A 379 10.64 17.23 10.99
CA ARG A 379 11.90 17.89 10.71
C ARG A 379 11.73 18.83 9.52
N PRO A 380 12.42 19.98 9.48
CA PRO A 380 12.43 20.84 8.30
C PRO A 380 13.07 20.09 7.14
N LEU A 381 12.50 20.27 5.95
CA LEU A 381 13.12 19.80 4.70
C LEU A 381 14.34 20.66 4.38
N THR A 382 15.31 20.07 3.69
CA THR A 382 16.52 20.76 3.23
C THR A 382 16.43 21.14 1.75
N PHE A 383 17.36 21.97 1.28
CA PHE A 383 17.52 22.27 -0.14
C PHE A 383 17.55 20.99 -0.99
N THR A 384 18.39 20.02 -0.61
CA THR A 384 18.58 18.76 -1.32
C THR A 384 17.28 17.96 -1.43
N ASP A 385 16.47 17.94 -0.37
CA ASP A 385 15.20 17.20 -0.34
C ASP A 385 14.17 17.71 -1.35
N ILE A 386 14.19 19.01 -1.61
CA ILE A 386 13.23 19.69 -2.48
C ILE A 386 13.76 19.81 -3.91
N TYR A 387 15.01 20.23 -4.06
CA TYR A 387 15.53 20.61 -5.36
C TYR A 387 15.79 19.42 -6.26
N LEU A 388 16.48 18.39 -5.75
CA LEU A 388 16.92 17.28 -6.59
C LEU A 388 15.73 16.53 -7.21
N PRO A 389 14.83 15.89 -6.43
CA PRO A 389 13.76 15.11 -7.03
C PRO A 389 12.61 15.92 -7.62
N LEU A 390 12.38 17.16 -7.17
CA LEU A 390 11.11 17.85 -7.49
C LEU A 390 11.31 19.11 -8.33
N VAL A 391 12.07 20.09 -7.85
CA VAL A 391 12.20 21.38 -8.56
C VAL A 391 12.99 21.22 -9.86
N LEU A 392 14.14 20.54 -9.81
CA LEU A 392 15.00 20.37 -10.98
C LEU A 392 14.37 19.45 -12.02
N ALA A 393 13.81 18.32 -11.59
CA ALA A 393 13.04 17.45 -12.49
C ALA A 393 11.85 18.19 -13.12
N GLY A 394 11.10 18.97 -12.34
CA GLY A 394 10.03 19.83 -12.85
C GLY A 394 10.50 20.87 -13.86
N THR A 395 11.74 21.34 -13.74
CA THR A 395 12.36 22.26 -14.71
C THR A 395 12.66 21.56 -16.04
N VAL A 396 13.08 20.30 -16.01
CA VAL A 396 13.37 19.50 -17.23
C VAL A 396 12.10 19.26 -18.06
N VAL A 397 10.97 18.96 -17.39
CA VAL A 397 9.68 18.66 -18.04
C VAL A 397 8.78 19.89 -18.20
N ALA A 398 9.30 21.09 -17.94
CA ALA A 398 8.49 22.30 -17.88
C ALA A 398 7.80 22.64 -19.22
N GLU A 399 8.47 22.43 -20.35
CA GLU A 399 7.90 22.69 -21.67
C GLU A 399 6.78 21.71 -22.04
N ASP A 400 6.88 20.49 -21.50
CA ASP A 400 5.95 19.40 -21.80
C ASP A 400 4.60 19.59 -21.06
N VAL A 401 4.54 20.55 -20.12
CA VAL A 401 3.34 20.94 -19.39
C VAL A 401 2.96 22.40 -19.71
N PRO A 402 2.13 22.65 -20.73
CA PRO A 402 1.75 24.01 -21.09
C PRO A 402 0.82 24.62 -20.03
N VAL A 403 1.22 25.76 -19.47
CA VAL A 403 0.36 26.59 -18.61
C VAL A 403 -0.06 27.86 -19.38
N PRO A 404 -1.35 28.23 -19.39
CA PRO A 404 -1.82 29.42 -20.12
C PRO A 404 -1.05 30.69 -19.73
N ASN A 405 -0.60 31.44 -20.75
CA ASN A 405 0.14 32.70 -20.62
C ASN A 405 1.52 32.59 -19.92
N GLU A 406 2.04 31.39 -19.76
CA GLU A 406 3.39 31.20 -19.25
C GLU A 406 4.43 31.46 -20.35
N LYS A 407 5.54 32.10 -19.98
CA LYS A 407 6.77 32.14 -20.76
C LYS A 407 7.79 31.25 -20.06
N PRO A 408 7.98 29.99 -20.50
CA PRO A 408 8.80 29.02 -19.77
C PRO A 408 10.24 29.48 -19.53
N LEU A 409 10.87 30.13 -20.51
CA LEU A 409 12.23 30.67 -20.37
C LEU A 409 12.35 31.71 -19.24
N ASP A 410 11.37 32.62 -19.11
CA ASP A 410 11.35 33.60 -18.04
C ASP A 410 11.26 32.91 -16.67
N ARG A 411 10.50 31.80 -16.56
CA ARG A 411 10.38 31.01 -15.34
C ARG A 411 11.68 30.30 -14.96
N VAL A 412 12.41 29.77 -15.93
CA VAL A 412 13.74 29.18 -15.69
C VAL A 412 14.71 30.26 -15.21
N HIS A 413 14.70 31.46 -15.80
CA HIS A 413 15.53 32.57 -15.33
C HIS A 413 15.15 33.04 -13.92
N ASP A 414 13.86 33.08 -13.57
CA ASP A 414 13.41 33.37 -12.21
C ASP A 414 13.90 32.32 -11.21
N LEU A 415 13.90 31.04 -11.60
CA LEU A 415 14.44 29.96 -10.78
C LEU A 415 15.95 30.10 -10.58
N ILE A 416 16.72 30.41 -11.62
CA ILE A 416 18.18 30.61 -11.53
C ILE A 416 18.51 31.76 -10.59
N LYS A 417 17.77 32.88 -10.66
CA LYS A 417 17.94 34.00 -9.72
C LYS A 417 17.67 33.58 -8.28
N LEU A 418 16.60 32.83 -8.04
CA LEU A 418 16.29 32.31 -6.71
C LEU A 418 17.34 31.30 -6.22
N TYR A 419 17.76 30.41 -7.09
CA TYR A 419 18.81 29.41 -6.84
C TYR A 419 20.12 30.08 -6.40
N ASN A 420 20.57 31.12 -7.11
CA ASN A 420 21.78 31.87 -6.74
C ASN A 420 21.64 32.50 -5.35
N LYS A 421 20.46 33.05 -5.03
CA LYS A 421 20.18 33.58 -3.68
C LYS A 421 20.21 32.50 -2.61
N ARG A 422 19.69 31.29 -2.89
CA ARG A 422 19.78 30.16 -1.94
C ARG A 422 21.22 29.69 -1.77
N ALA A 423 22.03 29.72 -2.82
CA ALA A 423 23.44 29.34 -2.74
C ALA A 423 24.24 30.22 -1.76
N GLU A 424 23.85 31.48 -1.56
CA GLU A 424 24.47 32.36 -0.56
C GLU A 424 24.24 31.89 0.89
N THR A 425 23.15 31.16 1.16
CA THR A 425 22.73 30.82 2.54
C THR A 425 22.69 29.32 2.84
N GLU A 426 22.47 28.47 1.84
CA GLU A 426 22.23 27.03 1.99
C GLU A 426 23.34 26.16 1.40
N ARG A 427 24.34 26.75 0.72
CA ARG A 427 25.49 26.03 0.16
C ARG A 427 26.53 25.74 1.24
N THR A 428 26.69 24.47 1.57
CA THR A 428 27.66 23.93 2.52
C THR A 428 28.42 22.78 1.86
N PRO A 429 29.52 22.26 2.46
CA PRO A 429 30.20 21.08 1.93
C PRO A 429 29.27 19.87 1.70
N GLU A 430 28.25 19.71 2.54
CA GLU A 430 27.26 18.63 2.45
C GLU A 430 26.25 18.84 1.32
N THR A 431 25.93 20.09 0.95
CA THR A 431 24.96 20.42 -0.11
C THR A 431 25.60 20.81 -1.44
N GLU A 432 26.92 20.98 -1.49
CA GLU A 432 27.70 21.40 -2.67
C GLU A 432 27.34 20.61 -3.92
N MET A 433 27.26 19.27 -3.79
CA MET A 433 26.93 18.39 -4.91
C MET A 433 25.53 18.66 -5.47
N ALA A 434 24.56 18.98 -4.60
CA ALA A 434 23.20 19.29 -5.03
C ALA A 434 23.14 20.63 -5.79
N PHE A 435 23.95 21.62 -5.38
CA PHE A 435 24.10 22.88 -6.12
C PHE A 435 24.74 22.66 -7.50
N LEU A 436 25.83 21.87 -7.58
CA LEU A 436 26.43 21.54 -8.87
C LEU A 436 25.45 20.83 -9.81
N MET A 437 24.66 19.89 -9.30
CA MET A 437 23.60 19.24 -10.07
C MET A 437 22.50 20.21 -10.53
N ALA A 438 22.14 21.18 -9.68
CA ALA A 438 21.18 22.23 -10.05
C ALA A 438 21.69 23.10 -11.20
N GLU A 439 22.97 23.45 -11.19
CA GLU A 439 23.61 24.18 -12.30
C GLU A 439 23.62 23.35 -13.59
N ASP A 440 24.02 22.07 -13.52
CA ASP A 440 24.01 21.17 -14.68
C ASP A 440 22.61 21.05 -15.30
N VAL A 441 21.59 20.88 -14.47
CA VAL A 441 20.20 20.68 -14.94
C VAL A 441 19.56 21.97 -15.43
N THR A 442 19.80 23.11 -14.78
CA THR A 442 19.30 24.40 -15.28
C THR A 442 19.96 24.77 -16.61
N ASN A 443 21.26 24.50 -16.77
CA ASN A 443 21.95 24.66 -18.06
C ASN A 443 21.40 23.69 -19.12
N PHE A 444 21.11 22.44 -18.75
CA PHE A 444 20.45 21.48 -19.64
C PHE A 444 19.08 22.00 -20.11
N ALA A 445 18.26 22.51 -19.18
CA ALA A 445 16.95 23.08 -19.50
C ALA A 445 17.08 24.31 -20.42
N LEU A 446 18.05 25.20 -20.18
CA LEU A 446 18.29 26.37 -21.04
C LEU A 446 18.65 26.00 -22.48
N ARG A 447 19.35 24.89 -22.72
CA ARG A 447 19.70 24.43 -24.07
C ARG A 447 18.48 24.05 -24.91
N ARG A 448 17.35 23.66 -24.30
CA ARG A 448 16.10 23.42 -25.04
C ARG A 448 15.58 24.70 -25.71
N TYR A 449 15.93 25.87 -25.16
CA TYR A 449 15.53 27.18 -25.69
C TYR A 449 16.58 27.82 -26.61
N SER A 450 17.82 27.31 -26.67
CA SER A 450 18.85 27.91 -27.51
C SER A 450 18.59 27.73 -29.00
N ASP A 451 17.82 26.71 -29.39
CA ASP A 451 17.45 26.44 -30.79
C ASP A 451 16.38 27.41 -31.32
N TRP A 452 15.86 28.31 -30.47
CA TRP A 452 14.79 29.27 -30.80
C TRP A 452 15.31 30.69 -31.04
N MET A 453 16.58 30.95 -30.73
CA MET A 453 17.28 32.21 -30.98
C MET A 453 18.15 32.09 -32.23
#